data_AF-A0A7I7XH21-F1
#
_entry.id   AF-A0A7I7XH21-F1
#
_cell.length_a   1.000
_cell.length_b   1.000
_cell.length_c   1.000
_cell.angle_alpha   90.00
_cell.angle_beta   90.00
_cell.angle_gamma   90.00
#
_symmetry.space_group_name_H-M   'P 1'
#
loop_
_entity.id
_entity.type
_entity.pdbx_description
1 polymer ?
#
loop_
_entity_poly.entity_id
_entity_poly.type
_entity_poly.pdbx_seq_one_letter_code
_entity_poly.pdbx_strand_id
1 'polypeptide(L)'
;MTRDGEATSLGDGVAFTTAGTAANCVTNQYQDGALACLLKLTNPPPRPADAEGEWKGNWVDFPGTTVDVGSVHGDPGPFGNGTGAELPAGRTLAFGDYRCRADAVAGLFCVDYAHQSAVAMNASGVTGFGCLQTVSPPAGIGRRLSC
;
A
#
# COMPACT_ATOMS: atom_id res chain seq x y z
N MET A 1 -9.48 -3.93 12.27
CA MET A 1 -8.04 -4.02 12.60
C MET A 1 -7.90 -4.45 14.03
N THR A 2 -6.78 -5.06 14.41
CA THR A 2 -6.51 -5.43 15.80
C THR A 2 -5.17 -4.89 16.25
N ARG A 3 -5.15 -4.26 17.42
CA ARG A 3 -3.95 -3.80 18.11
C ARG A 3 -4.04 -4.21 19.58
N ASP A 4 -3.00 -4.84 20.11
CA ASP A 4 -2.95 -5.27 21.52
C ASP A 4 -4.17 -6.11 21.97
N GLY A 5 -4.75 -6.86 21.02
CA GLY A 5 -5.96 -7.67 21.24
C GLY A 5 -7.29 -6.91 21.09
N GLU A 6 -7.27 -5.58 20.98
CA GLU A 6 -8.45 -4.75 20.79
C GLU A 6 -8.78 -4.59 19.30
N ALA A 7 -10.05 -4.84 18.95
CA ALA A 7 -10.54 -4.73 17.59
C ALA A 7 -11.11 -3.33 17.31
N THR A 8 -10.58 -2.65 16.29
CA THR A 8 -11.12 -1.41 15.75
C THR A 8 -11.86 -1.67 14.44
N SER A 9 -13.11 -1.21 14.33
CA SER A 9 -13.88 -1.27 13.07
C SER A 9 -13.32 -0.28 12.04
N LEU A 10 -13.35 -0.67 10.76
CA LEU A 10 -13.00 0.20 9.63
C LEU A 10 -14.24 0.69 8.86
N GLY A 11 -15.45 0.45 9.39
CA GLY A 11 -16.67 0.62 8.61
C GLY A 11 -16.65 -0.30 7.39
N ASP A 12 -16.81 0.29 6.21
CA ASP A 12 -16.78 -0.42 4.92
C ASP A 12 -15.34 -0.69 4.42
N GLY A 13 -14.35 -0.17 5.13
CA GLY A 13 -12.94 -0.38 4.81
C GLY A 13 -12.43 -1.78 5.14
N VAL A 14 -11.28 -2.12 4.58
CA VAL A 14 -10.59 -3.38 4.88
C VAL A 14 -9.15 -3.13 5.32
N ALA A 15 -8.64 -4.05 6.14
CA ALA A 15 -7.22 -4.18 6.40
C ALA A 15 -6.84 -5.65 6.30
N PHE A 16 -5.65 -5.93 5.76
CA PHE A 16 -5.14 -7.28 5.65
C PHE A 16 -3.61 -7.29 5.66
N THR A 17 -3.03 -8.42 6.04
CA THR A 17 -1.61 -8.69 5.87
C THR A 17 -1.41 -9.80 4.85
N THR A 18 -0.18 -9.99 4.38
CA THR A 18 0.24 -11.21 3.69
C THR A 18 1.18 -12.03 4.57
N ALA A 19 1.51 -13.25 4.13
CA ALA A 19 2.37 -14.18 4.85
C ALA A 19 3.62 -13.49 5.43
N GLY A 20 3.85 -13.69 6.73
CA GLY A 20 4.99 -13.09 7.43
C GLY A 20 4.98 -11.56 7.46
N THR A 21 3.82 -10.91 7.27
CA THR A 21 3.65 -9.44 7.20
C THR A 21 4.47 -8.77 6.10
N ALA A 22 4.74 -9.49 5.01
CA ALA A 22 5.49 -8.94 3.87
C ALA A 22 4.81 -7.70 3.28
N ALA A 23 3.48 -7.65 3.33
CA ALA A 23 2.67 -6.46 3.14
C ALA A 23 1.65 -6.35 4.29
N ASN A 24 1.43 -5.13 4.79
CA ASN A 24 0.33 -4.76 5.67
C ASN A 24 -0.45 -3.65 4.99
N CYS A 25 -1.68 -3.90 4.58
CA CYS A 25 -2.47 -3.01 3.75
C CYS A 25 -3.79 -2.62 4.45
N VAL A 26 -4.27 -1.42 4.13
CA VAL A 26 -5.50 -0.85 4.68
C VAL A 26 -6.12 0.11 3.68
N THR A 27 -7.45 0.19 3.66
CA THR A 27 -8.18 1.29 3.00
C THR A 27 -8.00 2.57 3.81
N ASN A 28 -7.35 3.56 3.23
CA ASN A 28 -7.02 4.81 3.90
C ASN A 28 -8.20 5.78 3.87
N GLN A 29 -8.89 5.93 4.99
CA GLN A 29 -10.01 6.87 5.15
C GLN A 29 -9.62 8.34 4.93
N TYR A 30 -8.34 8.69 5.04
CA TYR A 30 -7.83 10.04 4.77
C TYR A 30 -7.53 10.29 3.28
N GLN A 31 -7.75 9.28 2.43
CA GLN A 31 -7.51 9.30 0.99
C GLN A 31 -8.68 8.62 0.27
N ASP A 32 -9.91 8.99 0.63
CA ASP A 32 -11.16 8.49 0.01
C ASP A 32 -11.27 6.96 -0.09
N GLY A 33 -10.68 6.24 0.88
CA GLY A 33 -10.71 4.77 0.91
C GLY A 33 -9.69 4.09 -0.01
N ALA A 34 -8.77 4.84 -0.61
CA ALA A 34 -7.68 4.31 -1.42
C ALA A 34 -6.83 3.28 -0.67
N LEU A 35 -6.19 2.37 -1.42
CA LEU A 35 -5.32 1.38 -0.82
C LEU A 35 -3.99 2.00 -0.37
N ALA A 36 -3.64 1.83 0.90
CA ALA A 36 -2.30 2.11 1.43
C ALA A 36 -1.67 0.80 1.96
N CYS A 37 -0.36 0.62 1.76
CA CYS A 37 0.37 -0.55 2.22
C CYS A 37 1.73 -0.17 2.84
N LEU A 38 2.09 -0.83 3.94
CA LEU A 38 3.46 -0.91 4.44
C LEU A 38 4.09 -2.21 3.93
N LEU A 39 5.22 -2.09 3.23
CA LEU A 39 5.94 -3.24 2.66
C LEU A 39 7.20 -3.57 3.47
N LYS A 40 7.62 -4.84 3.44
CA LYS A 40 8.95 -5.25 3.89
C LYS A 40 9.93 -5.22 2.71
N LEU A 41 10.41 -4.04 2.36
CA LEU A 41 11.33 -3.84 1.23
C LEU A 41 12.79 -4.19 1.60
N THR A 42 13.53 -4.78 0.66
CA THR A 42 14.98 -5.02 0.80
C THR A 42 15.79 -3.76 0.51
N ASN A 43 15.33 -2.91 -0.41
CA ASN A 43 15.98 -1.67 -0.80
C ASN A 43 14.92 -0.56 -1.00
N PRO A 44 14.38 0.03 0.10
CA PRO A 44 13.41 1.11 -0.01
C PRO A 44 14.03 2.36 -0.66
N PRO A 45 13.23 3.22 -1.33
CA PRO A 45 13.72 4.51 -1.82
C PRO A 45 14.39 5.32 -0.70
N PRO A 46 15.52 6.00 -0.99
CA PRO A 46 16.16 6.87 -0.03
C PRO A 46 15.26 8.07 0.28
N ARG A 47 15.41 8.65 1.48
CA ARG A 47 14.72 9.88 1.87
C ARG A 47 15.11 11.03 0.94
N PRO A 48 14.16 11.69 0.26
CA PRO A 48 14.42 12.91 -0.50
C PRO A 48 14.98 14.03 0.41
N ALA A 49 15.86 14.87 -0.11
CA ALA A 49 16.50 15.94 0.67
C ALA A 49 15.52 17.01 1.15
N ASP A 50 14.40 17.16 0.42
CA ASP A 50 13.29 18.07 0.66
C ASP A 50 12.16 17.44 1.50
N ALA A 51 12.30 16.20 1.95
CA ALA A 51 11.30 15.55 2.80
C ALA A 51 11.37 16.08 4.24
N GLU A 52 10.37 16.86 4.65
CA GLU A 52 10.22 17.39 6.01
C GLU A 52 9.25 16.52 6.83
N GLY A 53 9.70 15.99 7.98
CA GLY A 53 8.90 15.14 8.87
C GLY A 53 9.33 13.66 8.90
N GLU A 54 8.43 12.79 9.35
CA GLU A 54 8.63 11.36 9.52
C GLU A 54 8.59 10.61 8.19
N TRP A 55 9.77 10.32 7.65
CA TRP A 55 9.94 9.56 6.40
C TRP A 55 9.62 8.08 6.57
N LYS A 56 8.78 7.53 5.69
CA LYS A 56 8.45 6.10 5.60
C LYS A 56 8.77 5.56 4.22
N GLY A 57 10.02 5.17 3.98
CA GLY A 57 10.47 4.64 2.67
C GLY A 57 9.77 3.36 2.20
N ASN A 58 9.00 2.69 3.07
CA ASN A 58 8.26 1.48 2.75
C ASN A 58 6.74 1.67 2.69
N TRP A 59 6.27 2.91 2.76
CA TRP A 59 4.87 3.26 2.56
C TRP A 59 4.54 3.29 1.07
N VAL A 60 3.40 2.72 0.71
CA VAL A 60 2.86 2.73 -0.65
C VAL A 60 1.44 3.26 -0.61
N ASP A 61 1.17 4.36 -1.30
CA ASP A 61 -0.19 4.85 -1.54
C ASP A 61 -0.59 4.52 -2.99
N PHE A 62 -1.72 3.84 -3.17
CA PHE A 62 -2.25 3.44 -4.47
C PHE A 62 -3.73 3.86 -4.62
N PRO A 63 -4.00 5.14 -4.94
CA PRO A 63 -5.34 5.66 -5.22
C PRO A 63 -5.92 5.27 -6.59
N GLY A 64 -5.28 4.36 -7.33
CA GLY A 64 -5.77 3.89 -8.64
C GLY A 64 -4.98 4.46 -9.80
N THR A 65 -5.00 5.78 -10.05
CA THR A 65 -4.28 6.36 -11.22
C THR A 65 -2.79 6.58 -10.98
N THR A 66 -2.35 6.53 -9.72
CA THR A 66 -0.96 6.80 -9.34
C THR A 66 -0.49 5.86 -8.26
N VAL A 67 0.82 5.73 -8.10
CA VAL A 67 1.44 4.99 -6.99
C VAL A 67 2.60 5.81 -6.45
N ASP A 68 2.56 6.11 -5.15
CA ASP A 68 3.70 6.68 -4.44
C ASP A 68 4.38 5.60 -3.63
N VAL A 69 5.71 5.57 -3.66
CA VAL A 69 6.53 4.67 -2.82
C VAL A 69 7.52 5.53 -2.05
N GLY A 70 7.40 5.52 -0.73
CA GLY A 70 8.18 6.35 0.15
C GLY A 70 7.64 7.77 0.21
N SER A 71 7.18 8.18 1.38
CA SER A 71 6.55 9.48 1.63
C SER A 71 6.66 9.84 3.12
N VAL A 72 6.39 11.10 3.45
CA VAL A 72 6.27 11.55 4.83
C VAL A 72 4.86 11.22 5.35
N HIS A 73 4.77 10.61 6.53
CA HIS A 73 3.48 10.36 7.20
C HIS A 73 3.54 10.69 8.68
N GLY A 74 2.56 11.46 9.15
CA GLY A 74 2.35 11.76 10.56
C GLY A 74 1.41 10.78 11.27
N ASP A 75 1.26 10.96 12.58
CA ASP A 75 0.36 10.21 13.46
C ASP A 75 -0.82 11.12 13.89
N PRO A 76 -2.09 10.66 13.88
CA PRO A 76 -2.58 9.31 13.57
C PRO A 76 -2.64 8.99 12.07
N GLY A 77 -1.87 8.00 11.64
CA GLY A 77 -1.97 7.41 10.31
C GLY A 77 -2.95 6.22 10.25
N PRO A 78 -3.34 5.74 9.06
CA PRO A 78 -4.29 4.63 8.90
C PRO A 78 -3.83 3.30 9.53
N PHE A 79 -2.54 3.15 9.85
CA PHE A 79 -1.98 1.97 10.52
C PHE A 79 -1.94 2.08 12.05
N GLY A 80 -2.36 3.21 12.63
CA GLY A 80 -2.33 3.42 14.09
C GLY A 80 -3.20 2.41 14.86
N ASN A 81 -4.24 1.88 14.22
CA ASN A 81 -5.17 0.91 14.81
C ASN A 81 -4.72 -0.56 14.67
N GLY A 82 -3.47 -0.80 14.25
CA GLY A 82 -2.85 -2.13 14.21
C GLY A 82 -2.81 -2.75 12.81
N THR A 83 -3.15 -4.04 12.70
CA THR A 83 -3.09 -4.80 11.45
C THR A 83 -4.43 -5.49 11.14
N GLY A 84 -4.57 -5.95 9.90
CA GLY A 84 -5.68 -6.80 9.47
C GLY A 84 -5.40 -8.29 9.61
N ALA A 85 -6.42 -9.10 9.28
CA ALA A 85 -6.25 -10.55 9.15
C ALA A 85 -5.33 -10.90 7.98
N GLU A 86 -4.65 -12.04 8.06
CA GLU A 86 -3.84 -12.51 6.94
C GLU A 86 -4.72 -12.88 5.74
N LEU A 87 -4.36 -12.40 4.55
CA LEU A 87 -4.83 -12.88 3.26
C LEU A 87 -3.91 -14.03 2.80
N PRO A 88 -4.35 -15.30 2.87
CA PRO A 88 -3.47 -16.42 2.57
C PRO A 88 -3.08 -16.45 1.08
N ALA A 89 -1.93 -17.05 0.78
CA ALA A 89 -1.48 -17.23 -0.60
C ALA A 89 -2.53 -17.95 -1.47
N GLY A 90 -2.68 -17.48 -2.71
CA GLY A 90 -3.69 -17.93 -3.67
C GLY A 90 -5.07 -17.32 -3.45
N ARG A 91 -5.34 -16.68 -2.31
CA ARG A 91 -6.64 -16.06 -2.00
C ARG A 91 -6.72 -14.64 -2.53
N THR A 92 -7.97 -14.22 -2.75
CA THR A 92 -8.32 -12.91 -3.27
C THR A 92 -9.25 -12.20 -2.29
N LEU A 93 -9.09 -10.90 -2.15
CA LEU A 93 -9.95 -10.00 -1.40
C LEU A 93 -10.42 -8.87 -2.34
N ALA A 94 -11.71 -8.57 -2.34
CA ALA A 94 -12.27 -7.48 -3.13
C ALA A 94 -12.91 -6.45 -2.18
N PHE A 95 -12.74 -5.16 -2.48
CA PHE A 95 -13.23 -4.04 -1.69
C PHE A 95 -13.26 -2.79 -2.57
N GLY A 96 -14.35 -2.03 -2.57
CA GLY A 96 -14.54 -0.94 -3.53
C GLY A 96 -14.27 -1.40 -4.97
N ASP A 97 -13.50 -0.61 -5.71
CA ASP A 97 -13.02 -0.94 -7.06
C ASP A 97 -11.75 -1.81 -7.07
N TYR A 98 -11.23 -2.15 -5.89
CA TYR A 98 -10.00 -2.92 -5.77
C TYR A 98 -10.23 -4.41 -5.67
N ARG A 99 -9.26 -5.16 -6.17
CA ARG A 99 -9.12 -6.59 -5.90
C ARG A 99 -7.65 -6.93 -5.71
N CYS A 100 -7.34 -7.52 -4.55
CA CYS A 100 -6.01 -7.95 -4.20
C CYS A 100 -5.91 -9.47 -4.12
N ARG A 101 -4.84 -10.05 -4.65
CA ARG A 101 -4.50 -11.48 -4.56
C ARG A 101 -3.11 -11.64 -3.96
N ALA A 102 -3.01 -12.42 -2.89
CA ALA A 102 -1.73 -12.82 -2.33
C ALA A 102 -1.16 -14.00 -3.12
N ASP A 103 0.14 -13.97 -3.40
CA ASP A 103 0.90 -15.05 -4.00
C ASP A 103 2.11 -15.40 -3.10
N ALA A 104 2.42 -16.70 -2.99
CA ALA A 104 3.45 -17.18 -2.08
C ALA A 104 4.88 -16.76 -2.50
N VAL A 105 5.12 -16.55 -3.79
CA VAL A 105 6.44 -16.27 -4.35
C VAL A 105 6.52 -14.84 -4.88
N ALA A 106 5.50 -14.42 -5.65
CA ALA A 106 5.53 -13.15 -6.34
C ALA A 106 5.08 -11.95 -5.48
N GLY A 107 4.48 -12.21 -4.32
CA GLY A 107 4.00 -11.19 -3.38
C GLY A 107 2.52 -10.85 -3.58
N LEU A 108 2.18 -9.57 -3.37
CA LEU A 108 0.80 -9.08 -3.43
C LEU A 108 0.54 -8.44 -4.78
N PHE A 109 -0.56 -8.81 -5.43
CA PHE A 109 -1.07 -8.12 -6.61
C PHE A 109 -2.36 -7.41 -6.23
N CYS A 110 -2.51 -6.13 -6.60
CA CYS A 110 -3.75 -5.39 -6.43
C CYS A 110 -4.10 -4.66 -7.71
N VAL A 111 -5.32 -4.85 -8.20
CA VAL A 111 -5.89 -4.12 -9.34
C VAL A 111 -6.89 -3.11 -8.80
N ASP A 112 -6.94 -1.94 -9.43
CA ASP A 112 -8.04 -0.99 -9.37
C ASP A 112 -8.83 -1.08 -10.69
N TYR A 113 -10.07 -1.55 -10.63
CA TYR A 113 -10.88 -1.79 -11.83
C TYR A 113 -11.46 -0.50 -12.42
N ALA A 114 -11.66 0.54 -11.63
CA ALA A 114 -12.19 1.82 -12.10
C ALA A 114 -11.21 2.51 -13.07
N HIS A 115 -9.90 2.41 -12.81
CA HIS A 115 -8.84 3.03 -13.61
C HIS A 115 -8.06 2.04 -14.47
N GLN A 116 -8.40 0.74 -14.42
CA GLN A 116 -7.74 -0.33 -15.16
C GLN A 116 -6.22 -0.38 -14.93
N SER A 117 -5.80 -0.08 -13.71
CA SER A 117 -4.40 -0.06 -13.29
C SER A 117 -4.17 -1.15 -12.24
N ALA A 118 -2.92 -1.59 -12.09
CA ALA A 118 -2.59 -2.57 -11.06
C ALA A 118 -1.16 -2.40 -10.56
N VAL A 119 -0.89 -2.94 -9.39
CA VAL A 119 0.43 -3.01 -8.78
C VAL A 119 0.77 -4.45 -8.37
N ALA A 120 2.03 -4.83 -8.56
CA ALA A 120 2.65 -5.94 -7.85
C ALA A 120 3.58 -5.37 -6.78
N MET A 121 3.48 -5.90 -5.57
CA MET A 121 4.20 -5.45 -4.38
C MET A 121 4.89 -6.63 -3.73
N ASN A 122 6.22 -6.57 -3.64
CA ASN A 122 7.02 -7.57 -2.95
C ASN A 122 8.28 -6.94 -2.36
N ALA A 123 9.16 -7.77 -1.80
CA ALA A 123 10.36 -7.29 -1.12
C ALA A 123 11.31 -6.51 -2.05
N SER A 124 11.28 -6.76 -3.35
CA SER A 124 12.10 -6.04 -4.35
C SER A 124 11.52 -4.69 -4.74
N GLY A 125 10.27 -4.38 -4.38
CA GLY A 125 9.63 -3.10 -4.66
C GLY A 125 8.22 -3.22 -5.22
N VAL A 126 7.81 -2.15 -5.91
CA VAL A 126 6.49 -2.00 -6.53
C VAL A 126 6.61 -1.91 -8.04
N THR A 127 5.84 -2.70 -8.77
CA THR A 127 5.74 -2.66 -10.24
C THR A 127 4.33 -2.28 -10.63
N GLY A 128 4.17 -1.27 -11.48
CA GLY A 128 2.87 -0.87 -12.05
C GLY A 128 2.54 -1.65 -13.32
N PHE A 129 1.25 -1.79 -13.58
CA PHE A 129 0.68 -2.35 -14.80
C PHE A 129 -0.42 -1.43 -15.35
N GLY A 130 -0.88 -1.70 -16.57
CA GLY A 130 -1.83 -0.85 -17.27
C GLY A 130 -1.16 0.45 -17.71
N CYS A 131 -1.77 1.59 -17.41
CA CYS A 131 -1.23 2.90 -17.76
C CYS A 131 -0.09 3.39 -16.83
N LEU A 132 0.14 2.75 -15.68
CA LEU A 132 1.12 3.21 -14.70
C LEU A 132 2.56 3.13 -15.24
N GLN A 133 3.17 4.29 -15.45
CA GLN A 133 4.57 4.43 -15.87
C GLN A 133 5.40 5.17 -14.82
N THR A 134 6.70 4.91 -14.79
CA THR A 134 7.60 5.68 -13.91
C THR A 134 7.71 7.11 -14.39
N VAL A 135 7.50 8.06 -13.49
CA VAL A 135 7.64 9.50 -13.74
C VAL A 135 8.53 10.14 -12.67
N SER A 136 8.97 11.37 -12.90
CA SER A 136 9.67 12.14 -11.87
C SER A 136 8.75 12.31 -10.65
N PRO A 137 9.20 11.92 -9.44
CA PRO A 137 8.37 12.09 -8.25
C PRO A 137 8.24 13.58 -7.89
N PRO A 138 7.09 14.01 -7.34
CA PRO A 138 6.97 15.32 -6.74
C PRO A 138 7.83 15.41 -5.46
N ALA A 139 7.91 16.63 -4.92
CA ALA A 139 8.64 16.91 -3.68
C ALA A 139 8.18 15.97 -2.52
N GLY A 140 9.14 15.47 -1.74
CA GLY A 140 8.86 14.60 -0.60
C GLY A 140 8.42 13.17 -0.93
N ILE A 141 8.39 12.77 -2.20
CA ILE A 141 8.08 11.40 -2.65
C ILE A 141 9.33 10.69 -3.17
N GLY A 142 9.54 9.44 -2.76
CA GLY A 142 10.72 8.65 -3.14
C GLY A 142 10.67 8.13 -4.57
N ARG A 143 9.50 7.64 -4.99
CA ARG A 143 9.23 7.18 -6.35
C ARG A 143 7.75 7.31 -6.69
N ARG A 144 7.46 7.72 -7.93
CA ARG A 144 6.10 7.85 -8.48
C ARG A 144 5.91 6.94 -9.69
N LEU A 145 4.76 6.27 -9.74
CA LEU A 145 4.15 5.78 -10.96
C LEU A 145 2.89 6.61 -11.24
N SER A 146 2.61 6.91 -12.50
CA SER A 146 1.41 7.65 -12.90
C SER A 146 0.92 7.16 -14.25
N CYS A 147 -0.40 7.12 -14.39
CA CYS A 147 -1.05 7.40 -15.66
C CYS A 147 -1.04 8.93 -15.87
#